data_AF-A0AAW1IE11-F1
#
_entry.id   AF-A0AAW1IE11-F1
#
_cell.length_a   1.000
_cell.length_b   1.000
_cell.length_c   1.000
_cell.angle_alpha   90.00
_cell.angle_beta   90.00
_cell.angle_gamma   90.00
#
_symmetry.space_group_name_H-M   'P 1'
#
loop_
_entity.id
_entity.type
_entity.pdbx_description
1 polymer ?
#
loop_
_entity_poly.entity_id
_entity_poly.type
_entity_poly.pdbx_seq_one_letter_code
_entity_poly.pdbx_strand_id
1 'polypeptide(L)'
;MQFGFQEKKSTEDAILNLTEYVSDALDNAKPCMAVFIDLAKAFDTVSHSLLLRKLDDVGIRGRALSLMESYLSNRAHLTIAEKKKLIEKVEEGEKKSDVAKEFKIPLSTLSTIIKHKEKINAAQTAGVRKRTTKGEFPRLEESLVAGVRKRTTKGEFPRLEESLVIWLRQCRGQKVFISGNLLKEKAKEFASTLSILLAETC
;
A
#
# COMPACT_ATOMS: atom_id res chain seq x y z
N MET A 1 -26.94 -1.84 7.49
CA MET A 1 -26.16 -1.26 8.62
C MET A 1 -24.69 -1.20 8.25
N GLN A 2 -23.97 -0.16 8.68
CA GLN A 2 -22.51 -0.09 8.59
C GLN A 2 -21.91 -0.52 9.94
N PHE A 3 -20.96 -1.46 9.92
CA PHE A 3 -20.25 -1.96 11.11
C PHE A 3 -18.79 -1.50 11.15
N GLY A 4 -18.16 -1.32 9.98
CA GLY A 4 -16.81 -0.79 9.88
C GLY A 4 -16.75 0.73 10.07
N PHE A 5 -15.66 1.21 10.69
CA PHE A 5 -15.39 2.64 10.92
C PHE A 5 -16.43 3.38 11.78
N GLN A 6 -17.15 2.67 12.66
CA GLN A 6 -18.04 3.26 13.65
C GLN A 6 -17.58 2.89 15.06
N GLU A 7 -17.67 3.84 15.99
CA GLU A 7 -17.42 3.56 17.40
C GLU A 7 -18.43 2.53 17.92
N LYS A 8 -17.96 1.64 18.81
CA LYS A 8 -18.76 0.59 19.46
C LYS A 8 -19.36 -0.46 18.52
N LYS A 9 -18.83 -0.61 17.31
CA LYS A 9 -19.17 -1.72 16.40
C LYS A 9 -17.92 -2.45 15.94
N SER A 10 -18.01 -3.77 15.92
CA SER A 10 -16.93 -4.68 15.55
C SER A 10 -17.30 -5.54 14.35
N THR A 11 -16.32 -6.26 13.83
CA THR A 11 -16.55 -7.31 12.84
C THR A 11 -17.31 -8.51 13.41
N GLU A 12 -17.19 -8.75 14.71
CA GLU A 12 -17.92 -9.82 15.41
C GLU A 12 -19.42 -9.52 15.41
N ASP A 13 -19.80 -8.26 15.68
CA ASP A 13 -21.20 -7.82 15.61
C ASP A 13 -21.79 -7.99 14.20
N ALA A 14 -20.99 -7.73 13.16
CA ALA A 14 -21.41 -7.90 11.78
C ALA A 14 -21.66 -9.39 11.43
N ILE A 15 -20.79 -10.27 11.91
CA ILE A 15 -20.93 -11.72 11.73
C ILE A 15 -22.14 -12.22 12.52
N LEU A 16 -22.28 -11.81 13.78
CA LEU A 16 -23.39 -12.19 14.64
C LEU A 16 -24.73 -11.81 13.99
N ASN A 17 -24.84 -10.56 13.52
CA ASN A 17 -26.06 -10.09 12.85
C ASN A 17 -26.39 -10.87 11.58
N LEU A 18 -25.37 -11.24 10.78
CA LEU A 18 -25.58 -12.08 9.60
C LEU A 18 -26.03 -13.50 10.00
N THR A 19 -25.43 -14.08 11.04
CA THR A 19 -25.80 -15.41 11.51
C THR A 19 -27.20 -15.45 12.10
N GLU A 20 -27.60 -14.42 12.87
CA GLU A 20 -28.96 -14.27 13.39
C GLU A 20 -29.96 -14.19 12.23
N TYR A 21 -29.68 -13.36 11.22
CA TYR A 21 -30.56 -13.24 10.05
C TYR A 21 -30.72 -14.56 9.30
N VAL A 22 -29.65 -15.35 9.15
CA VAL A 22 -29.71 -16.66 8.50
C VAL A 22 -30.48 -17.67 9.35
N SER A 23 -30.22 -17.73 10.67
CA SER A 23 -30.93 -18.60 11.60
C SER A 23 -32.42 -18.30 11.62
N ASP A 24 -32.81 -17.03 11.74
CA ASP A 24 -34.21 -16.61 11.72
C ASP A 24 -34.90 -16.98 10.39
N ALA A 25 -34.21 -16.85 9.26
CA ALA A 25 -34.75 -17.24 7.97
C ALA A 25 -34.96 -18.76 7.88
N LEU A 26 -34.02 -19.55 8.42
CA LEU A 26 -34.11 -21.01 8.48
C LEU A 26 -35.27 -21.47 9.38
N ASP A 27 -35.39 -20.90 10.58
CA ASP A 27 -36.44 -21.24 11.54
C ASP A 27 -37.84 -20.93 11.01
N ASN A 28 -37.97 -19.89 10.19
CA ASN A 28 -39.22 -19.49 9.55
C ASN A 28 -39.44 -20.12 8.17
N ALA A 29 -38.60 -21.10 7.76
CA ALA A 29 -38.65 -21.75 6.45
C ALA A 29 -38.66 -20.77 5.25
N LYS A 30 -38.01 -19.62 5.39
CA LYS A 30 -37.90 -18.60 4.34
C LYS A 30 -36.64 -18.85 3.49
N PRO A 31 -36.72 -18.76 2.16
CA PRO A 31 -35.54 -18.85 1.31
C PRO A 31 -34.60 -17.67 1.60
N CYS A 32 -33.33 -17.97 1.89
CA CYS A 32 -32.28 -16.99 2.18
C CYS A 32 -31.18 -17.04 1.11
N MET A 33 -30.72 -15.87 0.67
CA MET A 33 -29.61 -15.73 -0.29
C MET A 33 -28.64 -14.66 0.22
N ALA A 34 -27.35 -14.99 0.24
CA ALA A 34 -26.29 -14.04 0.58
C ALA A 34 -25.51 -13.65 -0.68
N VAL A 35 -25.34 -12.35 -0.91
CA VAL A 35 -24.52 -11.80 -2.00
C VAL A 35 -23.37 -11.00 -1.39
N PHE A 36 -22.15 -11.45 -1.63
CA PHE A 36 -20.94 -10.77 -1.15
C PHE A 36 -20.35 -9.95 -2.28
N ILE A 37 -20.14 -8.65 -2.04
CA ILE A 37 -19.59 -7.70 -3.01
C ILE A 37 -18.32 -7.11 -2.41
N ASP A 38 -17.22 -7.17 -3.16
CA ASP A 38 -15.96 -6.49 -2.82
C ASP A 38 -15.53 -5.57 -3.95
N LEU A 39 -15.01 -4.38 -3.58
CA LEU A 39 -14.59 -3.36 -4.53
C LEU A 39 -13.08 -3.34 -4.66
N ALA A 40 -12.57 -3.67 -5.85
CA ALA A 40 -11.16 -3.52 -6.15
C ALA A 40 -10.73 -2.05 -6.02
N LYS A 41 -9.75 -1.80 -5.14
CA LYS A 41 -9.23 -0.44 -4.87
C LYS A 41 -10.34 0.56 -4.52
N ALA A 42 -11.19 0.20 -3.56
CA ALA A 42 -12.37 0.98 -3.16
C ALA A 42 -12.11 2.49 -2.97
N PHE A 43 -10.96 2.89 -2.43
CA PHE A 43 -10.63 4.31 -2.25
C PHE A 43 -10.15 5.02 -3.52
N ASP A 44 -9.43 4.31 -4.39
CA ASP A 44 -8.92 4.90 -5.65
C ASP A 44 -10.05 5.09 -6.67
N THR A 45 -11.16 4.36 -6.52
CA THR A 45 -12.33 4.39 -7.43
C THR A 45 -13.36 5.46 -7.05
N VAL A 46 -13.20 6.13 -5.92
CA VAL A 46 -14.13 7.19 -5.49
C VAL A 46 -13.97 8.41 -6.40
N SER A 47 -15.07 8.84 -7.01
CA SER A 47 -15.11 10.10 -7.73
C SER A 47 -15.00 11.28 -6.77
N HIS A 48 -13.96 12.09 -6.93
CA HIS A 48 -13.70 13.26 -6.11
C HIS A 48 -14.84 14.28 -6.14
N SER A 49 -15.47 14.51 -7.30
CA SER A 49 -16.61 15.45 -7.40
C SER A 49 -17.84 14.95 -6.64
N LEU A 50 -18.14 13.64 -6.73
CA LEU A 50 -19.25 13.03 -6.02
C LEU A 50 -19.01 13.04 -4.50
N LEU A 51 -17.77 12.78 -4.07
CA LEU A 51 -17.39 12.83 -2.66
C LEU A 51 -17.56 14.23 -2.09
N LEU A 52 -17.05 15.26 -2.77
CA LEU A 52 -17.18 16.66 -2.33
C LEU A 52 -18.65 17.09 -2.24
N ARG A 53 -19.48 16.70 -3.21
CA ARG A 53 -20.92 16.97 -3.15
C ARG A 53 -21.57 16.31 -1.94
N LYS A 54 -21.28 15.03 -1.67
CA LYS A 54 -21.80 14.32 -0.50
C LYS A 54 -21.36 14.95 0.82
N LEU A 55 -20.14 15.49 0.89
CA LEU A 55 -19.65 16.19 2.08
C LEU A 55 -20.43 17.49 2.33
N ASP A 56 -20.74 18.24 1.26
CA ASP A 56 -21.59 19.44 1.35
C ASP A 56 -23.04 19.11 1.76
N ASP A 57 -23.61 18.02 1.21
CA ASP A 57 -24.94 17.52 1.57
C ASP A 57 -25.04 17.14 3.06
N VAL A 58 -23.96 16.60 3.64
CA VAL A 58 -23.86 16.26 5.08
C VAL A 58 -23.60 17.49 5.96
N GLY A 59 -23.34 18.66 5.36
CA GLY A 59 -23.19 19.94 6.06
C GLY A 59 -21.75 20.40 6.27
N ILE A 60 -20.76 19.76 5.65
CA ILE A 60 -19.37 20.24 5.66
C ILE A 60 -19.23 21.34 4.62
N ARG A 61 -19.13 22.60 5.08
CA ARG A 61 -19.12 23.80 4.22
C ARG A 61 -17.95 24.73 4.48
N GLY A 62 -17.79 25.70 3.58
CA GLY A 62 -16.82 26.79 3.71
C GLY A 62 -15.38 26.29 3.75
N ARG A 63 -14.61 26.72 4.75
CA ARG A 63 -13.17 26.41 4.87
C ARG A 63 -12.88 24.92 4.96
N ALA A 64 -13.75 24.13 5.60
CA ALA A 64 -13.56 22.69 5.73
C ALA A 64 -13.71 21.98 4.38
N LEU A 65 -14.72 22.36 3.58
CA LEU A 65 -14.92 21.81 2.24
C LEU A 65 -13.79 22.22 1.29
N SER A 66 -13.37 23.49 1.33
CA SER A 66 -12.24 23.98 0.54
C SER A 66 -10.93 23.27 0.91
N LEU A 67 -10.71 22.97 2.19
CA LEU A 67 -9.56 22.16 2.62
C LEU A 67 -9.63 20.76 2.01
N MET A 68 -10.78 20.07 2.08
CA MET A 68 -10.96 18.75 1.49
C MET A 68 -10.75 18.76 -0.03
N GLU A 69 -11.30 19.76 -0.72
CA GLU A 69 -11.10 19.95 -2.15
C GLU A 69 -9.63 20.13 -2.50
N SER A 70 -8.91 21.00 -1.77
CA SER A 70 -7.47 21.21 -1.97
C SER A 70 -6.64 19.95 -1.67
N TYR A 71 -7.07 19.13 -0.70
CA TYR A 71 -6.38 17.90 -0.31
C TYR A 71 -6.51 16.80 -1.35
N LEU A 72 -7.71 16.69 -1.93
CA LEU A 72 -8.06 15.70 -2.94
C LEU A 72 -7.57 16.10 -4.34
N SER A 73 -7.31 17.39 -4.56
CA SER A 73 -6.87 17.92 -5.84
C SER A 73 -5.34 17.87 -6.00
N ASN A 74 -4.89 17.41 -7.17
CA ASN A 74 -3.52 17.63 -7.67
C ASN A 74 -2.37 17.12 -6.79
N ARG A 75 -2.59 16.03 -6.04
CA ARG A 75 -1.54 15.41 -5.21
C ARG A 75 -0.69 14.45 -6.04
N ALA A 76 0.40 14.95 -6.61
CA ALA A 76 1.36 14.12 -7.32
C ALA A 76 2.27 13.35 -6.32
N HIS A 77 2.16 12.03 -6.30
CA HIS A 77 3.07 11.16 -5.57
C HIS A 77 4.17 10.64 -6.49
N LEU A 78 5.37 11.23 -6.39
CA LEU A 78 6.53 10.73 -7.12
C LEU A 78 6.99 9.37 -6.58
N THR A 79 7.32 8.49 -7.52
CA THR A 79 8.04 7.24 -7.30
C THR A 79 9.49 7.51 -6.92
N ILE A 80 10.17 6.53 -6.31
CA ILE A 80 11.60 6.67 -5.98
C ILE A 80 12.44 6.89 -7.24
N ALA A 81 12.07 6.28 -8.36
CA ALA A 81 12.75 6.44 -9.65
C ALA A 81 12.62 7.88 -10.19
N GLU A 82 11.42 8.47 -10.15
CA GLU A 82 11.21 9.86 -10.59
C GLU A 82 11.92 10.86 -9.68
N LYS A 83 11.90 10.62 -8.35
CA LYS A 83 12.64 11.46 -7.39
C LYS A 83 14.13 11.49 -7.69
N LYS A 84 14.71 10.38 -8.15
CA LYS A 84 16.13 10.33 -8.53
C LYS A 84 16.40 11.08 -9.82
N LYS A 85 15.59 10.89 -10.87
CA LYS A 85 15.71 11.67 -12.12
C LYS A 85 15.67 13.17 -11.85
N LEU A 86 14.82 13.57 -10.91
CA LEU A 86 14.72 14.94 -10.45
C LEU A 86 15.98 15.41 -9.68
N ILE A 87 16.63 14.55 -8.89
CA ILE A 87 17.91 14.86 -8.24
C ILE A 87 19.02 15.00 -9.30
N GLU A 88 19.07 14.10 -10.28
CA GLU A 88 20.06 14.10 -11.37
C GLU A 88 19.99 15.39 -12.19
N LYS A 89 18.80 15.79 -12.64
CA LYS A 89 18.58 17.07 -13.35
C LYS A 89 19.00 18.31 -12.55
N VAL A 90 18.81 18.29 -11.23
CA VAL A 90 19.24 19.40 -10.36
C VAL A 90 20.77 19.39 -10.17
N GLU A 91 21.40 18.22 -10.17
CA GLU A 91 22.86 18.08 -10.09
C GLU A 91 23.55 18.44 -11.43
N GLU A 92 22.87 18.25 -12.56
CA GLU A 92 23.26 18.74 -13.90
C GLU A 92 23.23 20.28 -14.02
N GLY A 93 22.71 20.98 -13.01
CA GLY A 93 22.76 22.44 -12.91
C GLY A 93 21.49 23.16 -13.39
N GLU A 94 20.40 22.45 -13.65
CA GLU A 94 19.12 23.09 -13.97
C GLU A 94 18.56 23.89 -12.78
N LYS A 95 17.83 24.98 -13.07
CA LYS A 95 17.19 25.79 -12.03
C LYS A 95 16.08 25.00 -11.35
N LYS A 96 16.06 25.04 -10.01
CA LYS A 96 15.03 24.40 -9.18
C LYS A 96 13.60 24.79 -9.58
N SER A 97 13.40 26.01 -10.06
CA SER A 97 12.09 26.49 -10.56
C SER A 97 11.61 25.76 -11.79
N ASP A 98 12.52 25.42 -12.69
CA ASP A 98 12.20 24.88 -14.01
C ASP A 98 11.98 23.38 -13.90
N VAL A 99 12.82 22.70 -13.12
CA VAL A 99 12.62 21.29 -12.73
C VAL A 99 11.29 21.11 -11.98
N ALA A 100 10.94 22.00 -11.04
CA ALA A 100 9.68 21.89 -10.32
C ALA A 100 8.44 21.98 -11.25
N LYS A 101 8.50 22.86 -12.26
CA LYS A 101 7.43 23.01 -13.25
C LYS A 101 7.32 21.80 -14.15
N GLU A 102 8.44 21.25 -14.62
CA GLU A 102 8.48 20.08 -15.50
C GLU A 102 7.78 18.87 -14.84
N PHE A 103 8.06 18.64 -13.56
CA PHE A 103 7.48 17.51 -12.82
C PHE A 103 6.12 17.82 -12.18
N LYS A 104 5.55 19.02 -12.39
CA LYS A 104 4.29 19.50 -11.80
C LYS A 104 4.25 19.43 -10.26
N ILE A 105 5.34 19.86 -9.60
CA ILE A 105 5.51 19.74 -8.16
C ILE A 105 5.81 21.09 -7.51
N PRO A 106 5.28 21.37 -6.31
CA PRO A 106 5.63 22.57 -5.56
C PRO A 106 7.13 22.66 -5.25
N LEU A 107 7.69 23.86 -5.30
CA LEU A 107 9.12 24.12 -5.01
C LEU A 107 9.53 23.64 -3.61
N SER A 108 8.59 23.69 -2.65
CA SER A 108 8.77 23.18 -1.29
C SER A 108 9.02 21.68 -1.27
N THR A 109 8.25 20.91 -2.03
CA THR A 109 8.40 19.45 -2.15
C THR A 109 9.73 19.09 -2.81
N LEU A 110 10.13 19.80 -3.87
CA LEU A 110 11.46 19.63 -4.49
C LEU A 110 12.59 19.84 -3.47
N SER A 111 12.47 20.87 -2.63
CA SER A 111 13.45 21.19 -1.60
C SER A 111 13.55 20.11 -0.53
N THR A 112 12.41 19.55 -0.10
CA THR A 112 12.38 18.40 0.83
C THR A 112 12.99 17.14 0.21
N ILE A 113 12.76 16.88 -1.09
CA ILE A 113 13.35 15.75 -1.81
C ILE A 113 14.88 15.87 -1.83
N ILE A 114 15.41 17.04 -2.18
CA ILE A 114 16.86 17.31 -2.21
C ILE A 114 17.47 17.14 -0.81
N LYS A 115 16.80 17.63 0.24
CA LYS A 115 17.26 17.48 1.64
C LYS A 115 17.43 16.02 2.05
N HIS A 116 16.68 15.10 1.45
CA HIS A 116 16.73 13.66 1.75
C HIS A 116 17.32 12.82 0.60
N LYS A 117 18.13 13.42 -0.29
CA LYS A 117 18.66 12.78 -1.50
C LYS A 117 19.45 11.49 -1.24
N GLU A 118 20.25 11.45 -0.17
CA GLU A 118 21.08 10.28 0.18
C GLU A 118 20.23 9.03 0.47
N LYS A 119 19.14 9.19 1.23
CA LYS A 119 18.23 8.10 1.57
C LYS A 119 17.48 7.57 0.34
N ILE A 120 17.18 8.44 -0.62
CA ILE A 120 16.47 8.09 -1.86
C ILE A 120 17.40 7.31 -2.79
N ASN A 121 18.66 7.76 -2.93
CA ASN A 121 19.67 7.07 -3.73
C ASN A 121 19.98 5.67 -3.18
N ALA A 122 20.14 5.52 -1.86
CA ALA A 122 20.34 4.23 -1.22
C ALA A 122 19.13 3.27 -1.38
N ALA A 123 17.91 3.81 -1.48
CA ALA A 123 16.70 3.01 -1.64
C ALA A 123 16.53 2.45 -3.06
N GLN A 124 17.09 3.10 -4.09
CA GLN A 124 17.04 2.58 -5.46
C GLN A 124 18.00 1.41 -5.66
N THR A 125 19.21 1.46 -5.09
CA THR A 125 20.21 0.39 -5.21
C THR A 125 19.70 -0.95 -4.67
N ALA A 126 18.86 -0.93 -3.62
CA ALA A 126 18.19 -2.11 -3.08
C ALA A 126 17.05 -2.64 -3.98
N GLY A 127 16.53 -1.83 -4.91
CA GLY A 127 15.49 -2.20 -5.87
C GLY A 127 16.02 -2.69 -7.22
N VAL A 128 17.31 -2.52 -7.51
CA VAL A 128 17.96 -3.07 -8.70
C VAL A 128 18.24 -4.55 -8.45
N ARG A 129 17.23 -5.39 -8.60
CA ARG A 129 17.50 -6.81 -8.87
C ARG A 129 18.15 -6.89 -10.24
N LYS A 130 19.41 -7.30 -10.28
CA LYS A 130 20.06 -7.74 -11.52
C LYS A 130 19.15 -8.79 -12.16
N ARG A 131 18.79 -8.57 -13.43
CA ARG A 131 18.30 -9.61 -14.34
C ARG A 131 19.26 -10.80 -14.23
N THR A 132 18.77 -11.92 -13.72
CA THR A 132 19.32 -13.23 -14.04
C THR A 132 18.18 -14.07 -14.58
N THR A 133 18.26 -14.28 -15.89
CA THR A 133 17.72 -15.41 -16.67
C THR A 133 16.20 -15.65 -16.70
N LYS A 134 15.59 -15.13 -17.78
CA LYS A 134 14.73 -15.83 -18.75
C LYS A 134 14.05 -17.12 -18.22
N GLY A 135 12.81 -17.01 -17.73
CA GLY A 135 12.00 -18.17 -17.38
C GLY A 135 10.63 -17.78 -16.83
N GLU A 136 9.62 -17.88 -17.71
CA GLU A 136 8.18 -18.10 -17.49
C GLU A 136 7.40 -17.18 -16.52
N PHE A 137 6.16 -16.85 -16.92
CA PHE A 137 5.14 -16.04 -16.20
C PHE A 137 5.16 -14.50 -16.43
N PRO A 138 4.65 -14.03 -17.59
CA PRO A 138 4.61 -12.61 -17.96
C PRO A 138 3.63 -11.73 -17.15
N ARG A 139 2.66 -12.30 -16.43
CA ARG A 139 1.46 -11.57 -15.98
C ARG A 139 1.52 -10.98 -14.55
N LEU A 140 2.59 -11.23 -13.80
CA LEU A 140 2.80 -10.67 -12.45
C LEU A 140 4.05 -9.80 -12.30
N GLU A 141 4.89 -9.70 -13.34
CA GLU A 141 6.11 -8.89 -13.30
C GLU A 141 5.82 -7.37 -13.30
N GLU A 142 4.64 -6.95 -13.78
CA GLU A 142 4.24 -5.54 -13.81
C GLU A 142 4.17 -4.89 -12.42
N SER A 143 3.83 -5.65 -11.37
CA SER A 143 3.79 -5.12 -10.01
C SER A 143 5.16 -5.09 -9.31
N LEU A 144 6.17 -5.76 -9.87
CA LEU A 144 7.53 -5.86 -9.32
C LEU A 144 8.54 -4.96 -10.06
N VAL A 145 8.08 -4.18 -11.03
CA VAL A 145 8.89 -3.16 -11.69
C VAL A 145 9.41 -2.17 -10.66
N ALA A 146 10.72 -1.93 -10.67
CA ALA A 146 11.48 -1.01 -9.82
C ALA A 146 10.97 0.46 -9.78
N GLY A 147 9.84 0.75 -10.46
CA GLY A 147 9.20 2.05 -10.54
C GLY A 147 7.96 2.25 -9.67
N VAL A 148 7.39 1.24 -9.00
CA VAL A 148 6.13 1.43 -8.24
C VAL A 148 6.33 1.95 -6.81
N ARG A 149 7.54 1.75 -6.24
CA ARG A 149 7.80 2.05 -4.83
C ARG A 149 7.83 3.57 -4.58
N LYS A 150 6.90 4.05 -3.74
CA LYS A 150 6.76 5.47 -3.34
C LYS A 150 7.42 5.80 -1.99
N ARG A 151 7.60 4.81 -1.10
CA ARG A 151 8.14 4.95 0.27
C ARG A 151 9.45 4.20 0.44
N THR A 152 10.38 4.81 1.19
CA THR A 152 11.72 4.27 1.48
C THR A 152 11.77 3.39 2.73
N THR A 153 10.68 3.26 3.48
CA THR A 153 10.62 2.43 4.71
C THR A 153 11.09 1.01 4.41
N LYS A 154 12.11 0.56 5.16
CA LYS A 154 12.56 -0.83 5.21
C LYS A 154 11.92 -1.47 6.45
N GLY A 155 11.63 -2.77 6.40
CA GLY A 155 11.22 -3.49 7.60
C GLY A 155 12.32 -3.52 8.65
N GLU A 156 11.92 -3.77 9.89
CA GLU A 156 12.79 -3.85 11.06
C GLU A 156 13.84 -4.96 10.93
N PHE A 157 13.50 -6.04 10.21
CA PHE A 157 14.37 -7.19 9.98
C PHE A 157 14.56 -7.51 8.48
N PRO A 158 15.43 -6.77 7.75
CA PRO A 158 15.59 -6.92 6.31
C PRO A 158 15.99 -8.33 5.84
N ARG A 159 16.81 -9.04 6.63
CA ARG A 159 17.25 -10.41 6.31
C ARG A 159 16.09 -11.42 6.41
N LEU A 160 15.25 -11.27 7.43
CA LEU A 160 14.07 -12.12 7.61
C LEU A 160 13.07 -11.90 6.46
N GLU A 161 12.81 -10.64 6.11
CA GLU A 161 11.95 -10.30 4.97
C GLU A 161 12.48 -10.87 3.66
N GLU A 162 13.79 -10.82 3.42
CA GLU A 162 14.41 -11.40 2.23
C GLU A 162 14.21 -12.91 2.15
N SER A 163 14.48 -13.64 3.23
CA SER A 163 14.25 -15.09 3.31
C SER A 163 12.78 -15.46 3.12
N LEU A 164 11.86 -14.71 3.75
CA LEU A 164 10.41 -14.91 3.57
C LEU A 164 9.97 -14.69 2.12
N VAL A 165 10.50 -13.67 1.45
CA VAL A 165 10.17 -13.38 0.04
C VAL A 165 10.67 -14.47 -0.89
N ILE A 166 11.86 -15.02 -0.65
CA ILE A 166 12.40 -16.14 -1.44
C ILE A 166 11.50 -17.37 -1.28
N TRP A 167 11.16 -17.72 -0.04
CA TRP A 167 10.27 -18.83 0.27
C TRP A 167 8.87 -18.64 -0.34
N LEU A 168 8.29 -17.45 -0.23
CA LEU A 168 6.98 -17.12 -0.80
C LEU A 168 6.97 -17.31 -2.34
N ARG A 169 8.06 -16.95 -3.02
CA ARG A 169 8.20 -17.19 -4.46
C ARG A 169 8.25 -18.68 -4.79
N GLN A 170 9.00 -19.46 -4.01
CA GLN A 170 9.10 -20.90 -4.20
C GLN A 170 7.73 -21.57 -4.06
N CYS A 171 6.98 -21.26 -3.01
CA CYS A 171 5.63 -21.80 -2.79
C CYS A 171 4.64 -21.38 -3.87
N ARG A 172 4.74 -20.14 -4.38
CA ARG A 172 3.94 -19.68 -5.52
C ARG A 172 4.29 -20.39 -6.82
N GLY A 173 5.57 -20.69 -7.07
CA GLY A 173 6.00 -21.52 -8.20
C GLY A 173 5.42 -22.94 -8.14
N GLN A 174 5.22 -23.45 -6.93
CA GLN A 174 4.60 -24.76 -6.67
C GLN A 174 3.06 -24.71 -6.60
N LYS A 175 2.43 -23.55 -6.88
CA LYS A 175 0.97 -23.32 -6.79
C LYS A 175 0.36 -23.65 -5.43
N VAL A 176 1.13 -23.51 -4.35
CA VAL A 176 0.64 -23.73 -2.98
C VAL A 176 -0.06 -22.46 -2.48
N PHE A 177 -1.25 -22.62 -1.88
CA PHE A 177 -1.96 -21.53 -1.22
C PHE A 177 -1.32 -21.26 0.15
N ILE A 178 -1.02 -19.99 0.44
CA ILE A 178 -0.30 -19.59 1.66
C ILE A 178 -1.26 -18.77 2.51
N SER A 179 -1.68 -19.34 3.63
CA SER A 179 -2.49 -18.62 4.62
C SER A 179 -1.61 -17.67 5.45
N GLY A 180 -2.23 -16.62 6.01
CA GLY A 180 -1.52 -15.67 6.88
C GLY A 180 -0.91 -16.33 8.12
N ASN A 181 -1.57 -17.36 8.67
CA ASN A 181 -1.05 -18.15 9.78
C ASN A 181 0.19 -18.94 9.38
N LEU A 182 0.17 -19.58 8.20
CA LEU A 182 1.32 -20.30 7.68
C LEU A 182 2.52 -19.36 7.44
N LEU A 183 2.26 -18.15 6.94
CA LEU A 183 3.29 -17.13 6.77
C LEU A 183 3.89 -16.68 8.12
N LYS A 184 3.06 -16.54 9.15
CA LYS A 184 3.50 -16.16 10.50
C LYS A 184 4.37 -17.25 11.14
N GLU A 185 3.99 -18.51 11.00
CA GLU A 185 4.78 -19.64 11.51
C GLU A 185 6.13 -19.74 10.78
N LYS A 186 6.14 -19.58 9.46
CA LYS A 186 7.39 -19.55 8.70
C LYS A 186 8.28 -18.35 9.02
N ALA A 187 7.68 -17.20 9.36
CA ALA A 187 8.43 -16.05 9.84
C ALA A 187 9.13 -16.33 11.19
N LYS A 188 8.46 -17.01 12.12
CA LYS A 188 9.08 -17.43 13.39
C LYS A 188 10.22 -18.42 13.15
N GLU A 189 10.01 -19.40 12.27
CA GLU A 189 11.04 -20.39 11.92
C GLU A 189 12.29 -19.72 11.35
N PHE A 190 12.13 -18.83 10.36
CA PHE A 190 13.26 -18.09 9.80
C PHE A 190 13.89 -17.11 10.79
N ALA A 191 13.13 -16.51 11.70
CA ALA A 191 13.69 -15.66 12.76
C ALA A 191 14.60 -16.46 13.71
N SER A 192 14.20 -17.69 14.05
CA SER A 192 15.01 -18.62 14.84
C SER A 192 16.26 -19.06 14.09
N THR A 193 16.16 -19.41 12.80
CA THR A 193 17.32 -19.85 12.00
C THR A 193 18.32 -18.73 11.72
N LEU A 194 17.86 -17.49 11.57
CA LEU A 194 18.71 -16.32 11.31
C LEU A 194 19.34 -15.72 12.58
N SER A 195 19.13 -16.34 13.75
CA SER A 195 19.65 -15.89 15.06
C SER A 195 19.32 -14.43 15.41
N ILE A 196 18.16 -13.92 14.96
CA ILE A 196 17.75 -12.52 15.24
C ILE A 196 17.32 -12.36 16.72
N LEU A 197 16.93 -13.44 17.39
CA LEU A 197 16.50 -13.46 18.79
C LEU A 197 17.64 -13.58 19.83
N LEU A 198 18.90 -13.73 19.41
CA LEU A 198 20.05 -13.87 20.34
C LEU A 198 20.88 -12.59 20.49
N ALA A 199 20.52 -11.50 19.83
CA ALA A 199 21.26 -10.23 19.89
C ALA A 199 20.75 -9.26 20.98
N GLU A 200 19.69 -9.59 21.72
CA GLU A 200 19.16 -8.77 22.83
C GLU A 200 19.41 -9.37 24.22
N THR A 201 20.21 -10.44 24.33
CA THR A 201 20.66 -11.00 25.61
C THR A 201 22.18 -11.05 25.67
N CYS A 202 22.82 -9.89 25.76
CA CYS A 202 24.14 -9.65 26.33
C CYS A 202 24.25 -8.19 26.77
#